data_AF-Q9TV11-F1
#
_entry.id   AF-Q9TV11-F1
#
_cell.length_a   1.000
_cell.length_b   1.000
_cell.length_c   1.000
_cell.angle_alpha   90.00
_cell.angle_beta   90.00
_cell.angle_gamma   90.00
#
_symmetry.space_group_name_H-M   'P 1'
#
loop_
_entity.id
_entity.type
_entity.pdbx_description
1 polymer ?
#
loop_
_entity_poly.entity_id
_entity_poly.type
_entity_poly.pdbx_seq_one_letter_code
_entity_poly.pdbx_strand_id
1 'polypeptide(L)'
;IKMLNILTARNDSCMELTVKDVFTAPKNTSDKEIFCRAATVLRQIYTHHNCSNRYLRGLYRNLSSMANKTCSMNEIKKSTLKDFLERLKAIM
;
A
#
# COMPACT_ATOMS: atom_id res chain seq x y z
N ILE A 1 6.84 -10.04 -2.57
CA ILE A 1 8.21 -9.79 -3.07
C ILE A 1 8.29 -9.46 -4.58
N LYS A 2 8.10 -10.38 -5.54
CA LYS A 2 8.33 -10.10 -6.99
C LYS A 2 7.57 -8.88 -7.55
N MET A 3 6.27 -8.72 -7.24
CA MET A 3 5.49 -7.55 -7.68
C MET A 3 5.96 -6.24 -7.06
N LEU A 4 6.37 -6.27 -5.78
CA LEU A 4 6.89 -5.09 -5.09
C LEU A 4 8.19 -4.63 -5.72
N ASN A 5 9.10 -5.55 -6.07
CA ASN A 5 10.34 -5.21 -6.78
C ASN A 5 10.08 -4.51 -8.13
N ILE A 6 9.09 -4.97 -8.89
CA ILE A 6 8.71 -4.34 -10.16
C ILE A 6 8.12 -2.94 -9.92
N LEU A 7 7.31 -2.79 -8.87
CA LEU A 7 6.66 -1.53 -8.55
C LEU A 7 7.64 -0.48 -8.05
N THR A 8 8.57 -0.86 -7.16
CA THR A 8 9.50 0.12 -6.58
C THR A 8 10.65 0.50 -7.51
N ALA A 9 10.94 -0.32 -8.53
CA ALA A 9 11.85 0.04 -9.61
C ALA A 9 11.29 1.13 -10.56
N ARG A 10 10.00 1.47 -10.45
CA ARG A 10 9.39 2.53 -11.28
C ARG A 10 9.80 3.91 -10.81
N ASN A 11 9.86 4.82 -11.76
CA ASN A 11 10.11 6.24 -11.52
C ASN A 11 9.18 7.09 -12.39
N ASP A 12 7.88 6.82 -12.29
CA ASP A 12 6.81 7.55 -12.98
C ASP A 12 6.10 8.52 -12.02
N SER A 13 5.28 9.44 -12.56
CA SER A 13 4.58 10.45 -11.75
C SER A 13 3.62 9.84 -10.71
N CYS A 14 3.20 8.58 -10.89
CA CYS A 14 2.39 7.89 -9.90
C CYS A 14 3.16 7.60 -8.61
N MET A 15 4.48 7.45 -8.67
CA MET A 15 5.32 7.18 -7.50
C MET A 15 5.39 8.36 -6.54
N GLU A 16 5.18 9.58 -7.04
CA GLU A 16 5.16 10.82 -6.26
C GLU A 16 3.79 11.11 -5.62
N LEU A 17 2.77 10.29 -5.90
CA LEU A 17 1.45 10.48 -5.30
C LEU A 17 1.52 10.40 -3.79
N THR A 18 0.93 11.39 -3.14
CA THR A 18 0.81 11.41 -1.69
C THR A 18 -0.25 10.41 -1.24
N VAL A 19 0.16 9.46 -0.39
CA VAL A 19 -0.69 8.41 0.17
C VAL A 19 -0.62 8.43 1.69
N LYS A 20 -1.61 7.83 2.36
CA LYS A 20 -1.58 7.70 3.83
C LYS A 20 -0.46 6.75 4.28
N ASP A 21 0.30 7.15 5.29
CA ASP A 21 1.35 6.32 5.88
C ASP A 21 0.78 5.41 6.98
N VAL A 22 0.39 4.20 6.56
CA VAL A 22 -0.24 3.18 7.42
C VAL A 22 0.77 2.42 8.30
N PHE A 23 2.07 2.63 8.10
CA PHE A 23 3.14 1.94 8.83
C PHE A 23 3.54 2.66 10.11
N THR A 24 2.99 3.86 10.35
CA THR A 24 3.22 4.64 11.59
C THR A 24 2.30 4.25 12.74
N ALA A 25 1.47 3.22 12.55
CA ALA A 25 0.60 2.69 13.60
C ALA A 25 1.43 2.16 14.80
N PRO A 26 0.83 2.08 16.01
CA PRO A 26 1.54 1.61 17.20
C PRO A 26 2.20 0.24 16.97
N LYS A 27 3.35 0.00 17.60
CA LYS A 27 4.16 -1.25 17.46
C LYS A 27 3.38 -2.56 17.66
N ASN A 28 2.21 -2.51 18.31
CA ASN A 28 1.36 -3.66 18.59
C ASN A 28 0.29 -3.92 17.52
N THR A 29 0.34 -3.23 16.38
CA THR A 29 -0.60 -3.42 15.28
C THR A 29 -0.33 -4.75 14.59
N SER A 30 -1.32 -5.64 14.55
CA SER A 30 -1.17 -6.95 13.90
C SER A 30 -0.87 -6.80 12.40
N ASP A 31 -0.09 -7.72 11.81
CA ASP A 31 0.21 -7.73 10.37
C ASP A 31 -1.07 -7.72 9.51
N LYS A 32 -2.12 -8.42 9.93
CA LYS A 32 -3.43 -8.43 9.23
C LYS A 32 -4.05 -7.03 9.14
N GLU A 33 -3.89 -6.21 10.18
CA GLU A 33 -4.36 -4.82 10.18
C GLU A 33 -3.50 -3.98 9.23
N ILE A 34 -2.18 -4.12 9.27
CA ILE A 34 -1.25 -3.43 8.35
C ILE A 34 -1.60 -3.76 6.90
N PHE A 35 -1.76 -5.04 6.57
CA PHE A 35 -2.10 -5.48 5.21
C PHE A 35 -3.47 -4.96 4.77
N CYS A 36 -4.46 -4.94 5.66
CA CYS A 36 -5.77 -4.39 5.34
C CYS A 36 -5.69 -2.89 4.98
N ARG A 37 -4.99 -2.11 5.82
CA ARG A 37 -4.84 -0.66 5.61
C ARG A 37 -4.03 -0.38 4.35
N ALA A 38 -2.96 -1.13 4.13
CA ALA A 38 -2.15 -1.03 2.92
C ALA A 38 -2.97 -1.36 1.65
N ALA A 39 -3.80 -2.41 1.69
CA ALA A 39 -4.71 -2.73 0.60
C ALA A 39 -5.70 -1.58 0.34
N THR A 40 -6.23 -0.95 1.39
CA THR A 40 -7.14 0.19 1.26
C THR A 40 -6.48 1.38 0.55
N VAL A 41 -5.23 1.69 0.89
CA VAL A 41 -4.44 2.73 0.20
C VAL A 41 -4.26 2.38 -1.28
N LEU A 42 -3.85 1.15 -1.60
CA LEU A 42 -3.68 0.71 -3.00
C LEU A 42 -4.98 0.81 -3.79
N ARG A 43 -6.12 0.45 -3.18
CA ARG A 43 -7.45 0.58 -3.78
C ARG A 43 -7.77 2.02 -4.15
N GLN A 44 -7.47 2.98 -3.29
CA GLN A 44 -7.71 4.39 -3.56
C GLN A 44 -6.91 4.86 -4.78
N ILE A 45 -5.64 4.45 -4.89
CA ILE A 45 -4.75 4.88 -5.98
C ILE A 45 -5.27 4.44 -7.35
N TYR A 46 -5.54 3.14 -7.54
CA TYR A 46 -5.96 2.67 -8.86
C TYR A 46 -7.41 3.03 -9.19
N THR A 47 -8.21 3.48 -8.21
CA THR A 47 -9.61 3.91 -8.41
C THR A 47 -9.69 5.41 -8.72
N HIS A 48 -8.89 6.25 -8.07
CA HIS A 48 -9.04 7.71 -8.14
C HIS A 48 -7.97 8.44 -8.94
N HIS A 49 -6.78 7.87 -9.11
CA HIS A 49 -5.63 8.63 -9.64
C HIS A 49 -5.18 8.22 -11.04
N ASN A 50 -5.97 7.41 -11.78
CA ASN A 50 -5.60 6.84 -13.09
C ASN A 50 -4.24 6.10 -13.14
N CYS A 51 -3.58 5.94 -12.01
CA CYS A 51 -2.37 5.15 -11.80
C CYS A 51 -2.69 3.64 -11.74
N SER A 52 -3.59 3.20 -12.61
CA SER A 52 -4.09 1.84 -12.63
C SER A 52 -3.09 0.92 -13.31
N ASN A 53 -2.14 0.44 -12.51
CA ASN A 53 -1.21 -0.58 -12.90
C ASN A 53 -1.73 -1.98 -12.52
N ARG A 54 -1.66 -2.95 -13.45
CA ARG A 54 -1.93 -4.38 -13.19
C ARG A 54 -1.21 -4.88 -11.93
N TYR A 55 0.02 -4.42 -11.69
CA TYR A 55 0.80 -4.80 -10.51
C TYR A 55 0.25 -4.21 -9.21
N LEU A 56 -0.24 -2.96 -9.20
CA LEU A 56 -0.89 -2.37 -8.01
C LEU A 56 -2.21 -3.08 -7.68
N ARG A 57 -3.02 -3.41 -8.71
CA ARG A 57 -4.24 -4.21 -8.53
C ARG A 57 -3.94 -5.63 -8.03
N GLY A 58 -2.88 -6.26 -8.55
CA GLY A 58 -2.44 -7.57 -8.07
C GLY A 58 -1.96 -7.53 -6.62
N LEU A 59 -1.17 -6.52 -6.26
CA LEU A 59 -0.70 -6.31 -4.89
C LEU A 59 -1.88 -6.08 -3.93
N TYR A 60 -2.85 -5.25 -4.31
CA TYR A 60 -4.09 -5.06 -3.57
C TYR A 60 -4.78 -6.39 -3.26
N ARG A 61 -5.02 -7.23 -4.29
CA ARG A 61 -5.69 -8.53 -4.11
C ARG A 61 -4.95 -9.43 -3.13
N ASN A 62 -3.62 -9.48 -3.21
CA ASN A 62 -2.80 -10.29 -2.31
C ASN A 62 -2.90 -9.80 -0.87
N LEU A 63 -2.75 -8.50 -0.63
CA LEU A 63 -2.84 -7.92 0.71
C LEU A 63 -4.24 -8.07 1.30
N SER A 64 -5.30 -7.85 0.50
CA SER A 64 -6.68 -8.08 0.94
C SER A 64 -6.92 -9.53 1.36
N SER A 65 -6.38 -10.49 0.60
CA SER A 65 -6.46 -11.92 0.97
C SER A 65 -5.71 -12.24 2.26
N MET A 66 -4.54 -11.64 2.47
CA MET A 66 -3.72 -11.84 3.69
C MET A 66 -4.35 -11.19 4.92
N ALA A 67 -4.97 -10.03 4.75
CA ALA A 67 -5.69 -9.36 5.82
C ALA A 67 -6.87 -10.21 6.33
N ASN A 68 -7.64 -10.78 5.41
CA ASN A 68 -8.85 -11.57 5.69
C ASN A 68 -9.83 -10.87 6.65
N LYS A 69 -9.89 -9.54 6.59
CA LYS A 69 -10.79 -8.69 7.37
C LYS A 69 -10.91 -7.30 6.75
N THR A 70 -11.90 -6.53 7.19
CA THR A 70 -11.97 -5.09 6.97
C THR A 70 -11.24 -4.34 8.10
N CYS A 71 -10.87 -3.09 7.83
CA CYS A 71 -10.15 -2.23 8.76
C CYS A 71 -10.64 -0.79 8.62
N SER A 72 -10.52 -0.05 9.71
CA SER A 72 -10.77 1.39 9.73
C SER A 72 -9.47 2.13 9.46
N MET A 73 -9.53 3.22 8.69
CA MET A 73 -8.35 3.97 8.25
C MET A 73 -8.44 5.44 8.69
N ASN A 74 -7.85 5.75 9.85
CA ASN A 74 -7.88 7.07 10.48
C ASN A 74 -6.54 7.81 10.38
N GLU A 75 -5.62 7.35 9.55
CA GLU A 75 -4.27 7.89 9.43
C GLU A 75 -4.30 9.30 8.82
N ILE A 76 -3.56 10.19 9.47
CA ILE A 76 -3.37 11.60 9.08
C ILE A 76 -2.02 11.79 8.39
N LYS A 77 -1.00 11.03 8.82
CA LYS A 77 0.34 11.09 8.24
C LYS A 77 0.32 10.62 6.79
N LYS A 78 1.15 11.25 5.99
CA LYS A 78 1.27 11.01 4.55
C LYS A 78 2.70 10.65 4.18
N SER A 79 2.85 9.93 3.08
CA SER A 79 4.11 9.53 2.44
C SER A 79 3.94 9.54 0.92
N THR A 80 5.01 9.34 0.16
CA THR A 80 4.89 9.07 -1.29
C THR A 80 4.49 7.61 -1.52
N LEU A 81 3.90 7.31 -2.69
CA LEU A 81 3.62 5.93 -3.08
C LEU A 81 4.91 5.11 -3.14
N LYS A 82 6.01 5.70 -3.59
CA LYS A 82 7.32 5.04 -3.62
C LYS A 82 7.78 4.59 -2.24
N ASP A 83 7.80 5.51 -1.27
CA ASP A 83 8.22 5.23 0.09
C ASP A 83 7.29 4.20 0.76
N PHE A 84 5.99 4.33 0.50
CA PHE A 84 4.99 3.37 0.96
C PHE A 84 5.29 1.96 0.46
N LEU A 85 5.60 1.79 -0.83
CA LEU A 85 5.89 0.48 -1.42
C LEU A 85 7.22 -0.11 -0.94
N GLU A 86 8.25 0.72 -0.75
CA GLU A 86 9.52 0.26 -0.20
C GLU A 86 9.38 -0.18 1.27
N ARG A 87 8.60 0.54 2.08
CA ARG A 87 8.29 0.11 3.45
C ARG A 87 7.48 -1.17 3.48
N LEU A 88 6.47 -1.30 2.60
CA LEU A 88 5.70 -2.53 2.49
C LEU A 88 6.58 -3.73 2.12
N LYS A 89 7.58 -3.51 1.25
CA LYS A 89 8.57 -4.52 0.87
C LYS A 89 9.50 -4.92 2.01
N ALA A 90 9.81 -4.02 2.94
CA ALA A 90 10.58 -4.38 4.13
C ALA A 90 9.78 -5.26 5.12
N ILE A 91 8.45 -5.19 5.08
CA ILE A 91 7.56 -5.99 5.93
C ILE A 91 7.26 -7.38 5.32
N MET A 92 7.27 -7.49 3.99
CA MET A 92 6.90 -8.70 3.22
C MET A 92 8.09 -9.49 2.67
#